data_AF-A0A0C5WRA7-F1
#
_entry.id   AF-A0A0C5WRA7-F1
#
_cell.length_a   1.000
_cell.length_b   1.000
_cell.length_c   1.000
_cell.angle_alpha   90.00
_cell.angle_beta   90.00
_cell.angle_gamma   90.00
#
_symmetry.space_group_name_H-M   'P 1'
#
loop_
_entity.id
_entity.type
_entity.pdbx_description
1 polymer ?
#
loop_
_entity_poly.entity_id
_entity_poly.type
_entity_poly.pdbx_seq_one_letter_code
_entity_poly.pdbx_strand_id
1 'polypeptide(L)'
;MCGFNSAREAAQKRAVEDANACEIAGVNWKHLDFLDLPYSKEKSIADIEEVLEKLVPDFDVVIAPIGIGQHQDHIVIRDAIISVYKKSRSFELVFYADCPYASVNGWDSDDSSKELDYQWSYALSQVEKQGVRLLEPTRIEFSETQVLEKLVAAKTYESQLKGLLEYYPALLETDGCFSVEVTWKCESVE
;
A
#
# COMPACT_ATOMS: atom_id res chain seq x y z
N MET A 1 10.19 -1.02 -19.18
CA MET A 1 11.47 -0.42 -18.72
C MET A 1 11.22 1.02 -18.35
N CYS A 2 11.54 1.43 -17.12
CA CYS A 2 11.31 2.77 -16.57
C CYS A 2 12.44 3.79 -16.89
N GLY A 3 13.33 3.48 -17.85
CA GLY A 3 14.33 4.41 -18.37
C GLY A 3 15.66 4.48 -17.60
N PHE A 4 15.84 3.71 -16.53
CA PHE A 4 17.10 3.65 -15.78
C PHE A 4 18.11 2.66 -16.37
N ASN A 5 19.40 2.94 -16.17
CA ASN A 5 20.50 2.11 -16.65
C ASN A 5 20.88 0.99 -15.67
N SER A 6 20.40 1.05 -14.42
CA SER A 6 20.62 0.01 -13.43
C SER A 6 19.56 -0.01 -12.33
N ALA A 7 19.46 -1.14 -11.62
CA ALA A 7 18.62 -1.29 -10.42
C ALA A 7 18.98 -0.28 -9.32
N ARG A 8 20.29 -0.04 -9.14
CA ARG A 8 20.80 0.90 -8.13
C ARG A 8 20.36 2.32 -8.43
N GLU A 9 20.49 2.75 -9.69
CA GLU A 9 20.08 4.09 -10.13
C GLU A 9 18.57 4.29 -9.91
N ALA A 10 17.76 3.28 -10.27
CA ALA A 10 16.31 3.31 -10.03
C ALA A 10 15.98 3.45 -8.54
N ALA A 11 16.60 2.63 -7.67
CA ALA A 11 16.38 2.69 -6.23
C ALA A 11 16.80 4.05 -5.63
N GLN A 12 17.94 4.61 -6.04
CA GLN A 12 18.41 5.91 -5.58
C GLN A 12 17.48 7.05 -5.99
N LYS A 13 17.03 7.08 -7.25
CA LYS A 13 16.07 8.10 -7.73
C LYS A 13 14.75 7.98 -6.97
N ARG A 14 14.21 6.77 -6.83
CA ARG A 14 12.94 6.52 -6.12
C ARG A 14 13.01 6.88 -4.64
N ALA A 15 14.14 6.65 -3.97
CA ALA A 15 14.33 7.07 -2.58
C ALA A 15 14.28 8.60 -2.41
N VAL A 16 14.83 9.35 -3.38
CA VAL A 16 14.74 10.82 -3.38
C VAL A 16 13.31 11.30 -3.66
N GLU A 17 12.61 10.65 -4.60
CA GLU A 17 11.20 10.94 -4.89
C GLU A 17 10.32 10.72 -3.65
N ASP A 18 10.48 9.59 -2.97
CA ASP A 18 9.75 9.27 -1.74
C ASP A 18 10.04 10.26 -0.61
N ALA A 19 11.30 10.62 -0.38
CA ALA A 19 11.67 11.62 0.62
C ALA A 19 10.99 12.98 0.36
N ASN A 20 10.91 13.41 -0.90
CA ASN A 20 10.20 14.63 -1.29
C ASN A 20 8.69 14.52 -1.07
N ALA A 21 8.09 13.37 -1.41
CA ALA A 21 6.67 13.11 -1.17
C ALA A 21 6.33 13.18 0.33
N CYS A 22 7.16 12.56 1.16
CA CYS A 22 7.02 12.58 2.62
C CYS A 22 7.18 13.99 3.20
N GLU A 23 8.13 14.78 2.68
CA GLU A 23 8.29 16.19 3.08
C GLU A 23 7.04 17.01 2.77
N ILE A 24 6.46 16.84 1.57
CA ILE A 24 5.19 17.50 1.19
C ILE A 24 4.04 17.08 2.09
N ALA A 25 3.96 15.79 2.42
CA ALA A 25 2.94 15.25 3.32
C ALA A 25 3.19 15.59 4.80
N GLY A 26 4.34 16.18 5.14
CA GLY A 26 4.69 16.54 6.51
C GLY A 26 4.96 15.34 7.43
N VAL A 27 5.45 14.23 6.87
CA VAL A 27 5.70 12.98 7.61
C VAL A 27 7.19 12.62 7.66
N ASN A 28 7.60 11.97 8.74
CA ASN A 28 8.93 11.35 8.82
C ASN A 28 8.95 10.06 8.00
N TRP A 29 10.12 9.70 7.47
CA TRP A 29 10.30 8.51 6.66
C TRP A 29 11.53 7.70 7.08
N LYS A 30 11.50 6.42 6.74
CA LYS A 30 12.63 5.50 6.93
C LYS A 30 12.58 4.43 5.83
N HIS A 31 13.57 4.41 4.95
CA HIS A 31 13.74 3.30 4.00
C HIS A 31 14.35 2.09 4.69
N LEU A 32 13.74 0.92 4.51
CA LEU A 32 14.25 -0.36 4.98
C LEU A 32 15.07 -1.03 3.87
N ASP A 33 16.09 -1.81 4.24
CA ASP A 33 17.05 -2.40 3.29
C ASP A 33 16.54 -3.68 2.60
N PHE A 34 15.30 -3.65 2.09
CA PHE A 34 14.71 -4.75 1.32
C PHE A 34 14.71 -4.43 -0.18
N LEU A 35 15.14 -5.39 -1.00
CA LEU A 35 15.18 -5.24 -2.46
C LEU A 35 13.78 -5.41 -3.06
N ASP A 36 13.31 -4.40 -3.79
CA ASP A 36 12.07 -4.40 -4.59
C ASP A 36 12.05 -5.55 -5.63
N LEU A 37 10.85 -5.98 -6.04
CA LEU A 37 10.71 -6.73 -7.28
C LEU A 37 10.99 -5.81 -8.48
N PRO A 38 11.70 -6.27 -9.52
CA PRO A 38 12.16 -7.63 -9.80
C PRO A 38 13.58 -7.95 -9.28
N TYR A 39 14.19 -7.09 -8.45
CA TYR A 39 15.59 -7.20 -8.04
C TYR A 39 15.84 -8.28 -6.98
N SER A 40 14.81 -8.67 -6.23
CA SER A 40 14.79 -9.91 -5.46
C SER A 40 13.48 -10.65 -5.68
N LYS A 41 13.57 -11.94 -6.02
CA LYS A 41 12.40 -12.81 -6.22
C LYS A 41 11.93 -13.51 -4.93
N GLU A 42 12.77 -13.54 -3.91
CA GLU A 42 12.51 -14.24 -2.66
C GLU A 42 12.76 -13.26 -1.51
N LYS A 43 11.69 -12.61 -1.04
CA LYS A 43 11.72 -11.87 0.22
C LYS A 43 11.37 -12.83 1.35
N SER A 44 12.27 -12.96 2.31
CA SER A 44 12.00 -13.71 3.53
C SER A 44 11.00 -12.94 4.38
N ILE A 45 9.80 -13.49 4.57
CA ILE A 45 8.81 -12.96 5.51
C ILE A 45 9.44 -12.86 6.90
N ALA A 46 10.24 -13.84 7.31
CA ALA A 46 10.92 -13.84 8.62
C ALA A 46 11.88 -12.67 8.80
N ASP A 47 12.61 -12.27 7.76
CA ASP A 47 13.55 -11.15 7.84
C ASP A 47 12.79 -9.82 8.00
N ILE A 48 11.65 -9.70 7.31
CA ILE A 48 10.74 -8.55 7.44
C ILE A 48 10.10 -8.53 8.82
N GLU A 49 9.61 -9.68 9.31
CA GLU A 49 9.09 -9.81 10.67
C GLU A 49 10.11 -9.35 11.71
N GLU A 50 11.37 -9.76 11.62
CA GLU A 50 12.41 -9.37 12.59
C GLU A 50 12.61 -7.85 12.65
N VAL A 51 12.55 -7.18 11.49
CA VAL A 51 12.65 -5.72 11.42
C VAL A 51 11.39 -5.06 11.98
N LEU A 52 10.20 -5.56 11.61
CA LEU A 52 8.92 -5.02 12.06
C LEU A 52 8.73 -5.19 13.57
N GLU A 53 9.08 -6.34 14.15
CA GLU A 53 8.98 -6.61 15.60
C GLU A 53 9.75 -5.60 16.45
N LYS A 54 10.82 -5.00 15.91
CA LYS A 54 11.61 -3.96 16.58
C LYS A 54 11.06 -2.55 16.33
N LEU A 55 10.38 -2.33 15.21
CA LEU A 55 9.96 -1.00 14.76
C LEU A 55 8.55 -0.63 15.23
N VAL A 56 7.60 -1.56 15.11
CA VAL A 56 6.18 -1.27 15.34
C VAL A 56 5.76 -1.06 16.80
N PRO A 57 6.46 -1.59 17.84
CA PRO A 57 6.04 -1.36 19.23
C PRO A 57 6.02 0.12 19.67
N ASP A 58 6.68 1.01 18.92
CA ASP A 58 6.73 2.44 19.21
C ASP A 58 5.49 3.21 18.67
N PHE A 59 4.53 2.53 18.03
CA PHE A 59 3.37 3.15 17.37
C PHE A 59 2.04 2.60 17.90
N ASP A 60 1.06 3.47 18.11
CA ASP A 60 -0.29 3.08 18.54
C ASP A 60 -1.10 2.41 17.42
N VAL A 61 -0.87 2.83 16.17
CA VAL A 61 -1.58 2.38 14.97
C VAL A 61 -0.57 2.08 13.87
N VAL A 62 -0.70 0.93 13.25
CA VAL A 62 0.08 0.52 12.07
C VAL A 62 -0.86 0.36 10.89
N ILE A 63 -0.59 1.08 9.80
CA ILE A 63 -1.37 1.03 8.57
C ILE A 63 -0.54 0.32 7.48
N ALA A 64 -1.10 -0.69 6.82
CA ALA A 64 -0.41 -1.53 5.84
C ALA A 64 -1.27 -1.81 4.58
N PRO A 65 -0.68 -2.23 3.45
CA PRO A 65 -1.46 -2.64 2.27
C PRO A 65 -2.32 -3.89 2.54
N ILE A 66 -3.54 -3.93 2.01
CA ILE A 66 -4.40 -5.14 2.05
C ILE A 66 -3.98 -6.18 0.98
N GLY A 67 -3.27 -5.76 -0.06
CA GLY A 67 -2.78 -6.60 -1.15
C GLY A 67 -3.72 -6.74 -2.35
N ILE A 68 -4.61 -5.76 -2.58
CA ILE A 68 -5.36 -5.67 -3.84
C ILE A 68 -4.37 -5.37 -4.99
N GLY A 69 -4.58 -5.99 -6.15
CA GLY A 69 -3.64 -5.99 -7.28
C GLY A 69 -2.59 -7.10 -7.22
N GLN A 70 -2.58 -7.91 -6.15
CA GLN A 70 -1.73 -9.09 -5.96
C GLN A 70 -0.22 -8.85 -6.17
N HIS A 71 0.27 -7.63 -5.94
CA HIS A 71 1.70 -7.37 -5.98
C HIS A 71 2.39 -8.13 -4.84
N GLN A 72 3.36 -8.98 -5.17
CA GLN A 72 4.01 -9.87 -4.20
C GLN A 72 4.62 -9.10 -3.01
N ASP A 73 5.17 -7.90 -3.23
CA ASP A 73 5.75 -7.11 -2.14
C ASP A 73 4.69 -6.58 -1.16
N HIS A 74 3.49 -6.27 -1.65
CA HIS A 74 2.38 -5.86 -0.79
C HIS A 74 1.89 -7.06 0.03
N ILE A 75 1.78 -8.23 -0.60
CA ILE A 75 1.39 -9.48 0.06
C ILE A 75 2.39 -9.86 1.16
N VAL A 76 3.69 -9.80 0.88
CA VAL A 76 4.74 -10.17 1.84
C VAL A 76 4.73 -9.23 3.05
N ILE A 77 4.61 -7.91 2.84
CA ILE A 77 4.54 -6.94 3.94
C ILE A 77 3.27 -7.14 4.77
N ARG A 78 2.12 -7.36 4.11
CA ARG A 78 0.84 -7.64 4.76
C ARG A 78 0.90 -8.88 5.65
N ASP A 79 1.42 -9.98 5.12
CA ASP A 79 1.49 -11.26 5.84
C ASP A 79 2.47 -11.17 7.01
N ALA A 80 3.62 -10.49 6.82
CA ALA A 80 4.58 -10.23 7.89
C ALA A 80 3.95 -9.40 9.03
N ILE A 81 3.25 -8.30 8.72
CA ILE A 81 2.66 -7.46 9.78
C ILE A 81 1.51 -8.16 10.52
N ILE A 82 0.73 -9.03 9.85
CA ILE A 82 -0.28 -9.86 10.51
C ILE A 82 0.38 -10.78 11.55
N SER A 83 1.49 -11.43 11.17
CA SER A 83 2.26 -12.28 12.08
C SER A 83 2.73 -11.51 13.32
N VAL A 84 3.31 -10.33 13.13
CA VAL A 84 3.77 -9.45 14.23
C VAL A 84 2.62 -8.96 15.11
N TYR A 85 1.50 -8.56 14.50
CA TYR A 85 0.30 -8.15 15.21
C TYR A 85 -0.25 -9.26 16.10
N LYS A 86 -0.33 -10.49 15.58
CA LYS A 86 -0.81 -11.64 16.36
C LYS A 86 0.09 -11.99 17.54
N LYS A 87 1.41 -11.82 17.40
CA LYS A 87 2.39 -12.07 18.47
C LYS A 87 2.34 -11.04 19.58
N SER A 88 2.28 -9.75 19.23
CA SER A 88 2.43 -8.65 20.21
C SER A 88 1.11 -8.08 20.72
N ARG A 89 0.12 -7.93 19.83
CA ARG A 89 -1.13 -7.17 20.05
C ARG A 89 -0.92 -5.82 20.73
N SER A 90 0.21 -5.17 20.44
CA SER A 90 0.64 -3.92 21.09
C SER A 90 0.16 -2.66 20.37
N PHE A 91 -0.41 -2.81 19.17
CA PHE A 91 -0.87 -1.72 18.30
C PHE A 91 -2.18 -2.10 17.61
N GLU A 92 -2.93 -1.10 17.15
CA GLU A 92 -4.05 -1.29 16.23
C GLU A 92 -3.54 -1.54 14.81
N LEU A 93 -3.99 -2.61 14.16
CA LEU A 93 -3.64 -2.89 12.76
C LEU A 93 -4.78 -2.46 11.84
N VAL A 94 -4.45 -1.63 10.85
CA VAL A 94 -5.35 -1.13 9.83
C VAL A 94 -4.80 -1.46 8.45
N PHE A 95 -5.65 -1.89 7.53
CA PHE A 95 -5.28 -2.10 6.14
C PHE A 95 -5.89 -1.05 5.24
N TYR A 96 -5.13 -0.50 4.30
CA TYR A 96 -5.64 0.39 3.25
C TYR A 96 -5.88 -0.37 1.94
N ALA A 97 -6.86 0.10 1.16
CA ALA A 97 -7.12 -0.39 -0.19
C ALA A 97 -6.03 0.11 -1.15
N ASP A 98 -5.29 -0.81 -1.78
CA ASP A 98 -4.12 -0.48 -2.61
C ASP A 98 -4.51 0.31 -3.87
N CYS A 99 -4.15 1.58 -3.95
CA CYS A 99 -4.40 2.41 -5.14
C CYS A 99 -3.21 2.36 -6.12
N PRO A 100 -3.45 2.38 -7.44
CA PRO A 100 -4.75 2.52 -8.11
C PRO A 100 -5.57 1.21 -8.24
N TYR A 101 -5.01 0.07 -7.86
CA TYR A 101 -5.59 -1.27 -8.05
C TYR A 101 -7.02 -1.41 -7.52
N ALA A 102 -7.28 -0.92 -6.31
CA ALA A 102 -8.58 -0.97 -5.65
C ALA A 102 -9.65 -0.14 -6.36
N SER A 103 -9.23 0.92 -7.04
CA SER A 103 -10.10 1.83 -7.78
C SER A 103 -10.26 1.44 -9.26
N VAL A 104 -9.76 0.27 -9.68
CA VAL A 104 -9.93 -0.17 -11.07
C VAL A 104 -11.43 -0.22 -11.40
N ASN A 105 -11.80 0.31 -12.56
CA ASN A 105 -13.20 0.52 -12.99
C ASN A 105 -14.00 1.52 -12.13
N GLY A 106 -13.37 2.25 -11.22
CA GLY A 106 -13.98 3.24 -10.33
C GLY A 106 -14.36 2.66 -8.96
N TRP A 107 -14.42 3.53 -7.94
CA TRP A 107 -14.67 3.16 -6.53
C TRP A 107 -16.03 2.53 -6.25
N ASP A 108 -17.01 2.74 -7.13
CA ASP A 108 -18.38 2.24 -6.98
C ASP A 108 -18.68 1.09 -7.95
N SER A 109 -17.66 0.59 -8.65
CA SER A 109 -17.80 -0.58 -9.51
C SER A 109 -18.06 -1.84 -8.70
N ASP A 110 -18.93 -2.71 -9.21
CA ASP A 110 -19.19 -4.01 -8.60
C ASP A 110 -17.90 -4.83 -8.50
N ASP A 111 -17.63 -5.41 -7.33
CA ASP A 111 -16.44 -6.23 -7.09
C ASP A 111 -16.40 -7.44 -8.02
N SER A 112 -17.57 -8.08 -8.25
CA SER A 112 -17.67 -9.28 -9.08
C SER A 112 -17.35 -9.02 -10.57
N SER A 113 -17.37 -7.75 -10.99
CA SER A 113 -17.03 -7.33 -12.35
C SER A 113 -15.53 -7.15 -12.59
N LYS A 114 -14.70 -7.17 -11.54
CA LYS A 114 -13.25 -6.99 -11.61
C LYS A 114 -12.55 -8.32 -11.92
N GLU A 115 -11.38 -8.26 -12.55
CA GLU A 115 -10.50 -9.43 -12.61
C GLU A 115 -10.08 -9.84 -11.19
N LEU A 116 -9.83 -11.14 -10.99
CA LEU A 116 -9.58 -11.70 -9.66
C LEU A 116 -8.48 -10.96 -8.88
N ASP A 117 -7.44 -10.49 -9.58
CA ASP A 117 -6.33 -9.75 -8.99
C ASP A 117 -6.74 -8.41 -8.36
N TYR A 118 -7.83 -7.81 -8.84
CA TYR A 118 -8.37 -6.55 -8.34
C TYR A 118 -9.62 -6.72 -7.49
N GLN A 119 -10.12 -7.94 -7.30
CA GLN A 119 -11.28 -8.20 -6.45
C GLN A 119 -10.92 -7.99 -4.98
N TRP A 120 -11.66 -7.12 -4.31
CA TRP A 120 -11.49 -6.82 -2.90
C TRP A 120 -11.82 -8.05 -2.07
N SER A 121 -12.92 -8.73 -2.39
CA SER A 121 -13.34 -9.97 -1.72
C SER A 121 -12.24 -11.02 -1.70
N TYR A 122 -11.46 -11.14 -2.78
CA TYR A 122 -10.31 -12.03 -2.83
C TYR A 122 -9.24 -11.62 -1.81
N ALA A 123 -8.78 -10.37 -1.85
CA ALA A 123 -7.73 -9.87 -0.95
C ALA A 123 -8.14 -9.96 0.53
N LEU A 124 -9.36 -9.53 0.86
CA LEU A 124 -9.94 -9.62 2.21
C LEU A 124 -9.96 -11.07 2.70
N SER A 125 -10.36 -12.02 1.85
CA SER A 125 -10.36 -13.44 2.21
C SER A 125 -8.96 -14.00 2.50
N GLN A 126 -7.90 -13.49 1.85
CA GLN A 126 -6.53 -13.91 2.12
C GLN A 126 -6.03 -13.42 3.48
N VAL A 127 -6.48 -12.24 3.91
CA VAL A 127 -6.19 -11.73 5.25
C VAL A 127 -6.93 -12.53 6.31
N GLU A 128 -8.23 -12.77 6.12
CA GLU A 128 -9.03 -13.49 7.12
C GLU A 128 -8.60 -14.95 7.32
N LYS A 129 -8.12 -15.61 6.26
CA LYS A 129 -7.52 -16.97 6.34
C LYS A 129 -6.31 -17.04 7.28
N GLN A 130 -5.69 -15.92 7.63
CA GLN A 130 -4.56 -15.87 8.56
C GLN A 130 -4.99 -15.81 10.03
N GLY A 131 -6.29 -15.91 10.31
CA GLY A 131 -6.82 -15.93 11.68
C GLY A 131 -6.98 -14.53 12.28
N VAL A 132 -7.26 -13.55 11.45
CA VAL A 132 -7.68 -12.21 11.84
C VAL A 132 -9.04 -11.90 11.24
N ARG A 133 -9.78 -10.99 11.85
CA ARG A 133 -11.09 -10.53 11.37
C ARG A 133 -10.97 -9.09 10.91
N LEU A 134 -11.49 -8.79 9.73
CA LEU A 134 -11.60 -7.42 9.26
C LEU A 134 -12.95 -6.84 9.70
N LEU A 135 -12.92 -5.61 10.22
CA LEU A 135 -14.14 -4.86 10.52
C LEU A 135 -14.73 -4.25 9.26
N GLU A 136 -15.94 -3.69 9.38
CA GLU A 136 -16.60 -2.98 8.28
C GLU A 136 -15.67 -1.89 7.69
N PRO A 137 -15.65 -1.74 6.34
CA PRO A 137 -14.81 -0.75 5.69
C PRO A 137 -15.14 0.65 6.16
N THR A 138 -14.11 1.42 6.49
CA THR A 138 -14.21 2.87 6.64
C THR A 138 -13.85 3.51 5.30
N ARG A 139 -14.82 4.22 4.71
CA ARG A 139 -14.63 5.00 3.48
C ARG A 139 -14.50 6.47 3.81
N ILE A 140 -13.47 7.10 3.26
CA ILE A 140 -13.16 8.52 3.44
C ILE A 140 -13.23 9.18 2.07
N GLU A 141 -14.14 10.14 1.90
CA GLU A 141 -14.19 11.00 0.72
C GLU A 141 -13.44 12.30 1.03
N PHE A 142 -12.50 12.66 0.17
CA PHE A 142 -11.68 13.83 0.37
C PHE A 142 -12.29 15.07 -0.29
N SER A 143 -12.11 16.23 0.34
CA SER A 143 -12.37 17.50 -0.31
C SER A 143 -11.41 17.73 -1.47
N GLU A 144 -11.80 18.56 -2.44
CA GLU A 144 -10.95 18.91 -3.58
C GLU A 144 -9.55 19.40 -3.15
N THR A 145 -9.46 20.23 -2.10
CA THR A 145 -8.18 20.70 -1.54
C THR A 145 -7.30 19.54 -1.07
N GLN A 146 -7.86 18.59 -0.33
CA GLN A 146 -7.11 17.42 0.15
C GLN A 146 -6.67 16.52 -1.01
N VAL A 147 -7.50 16.37 -2.04
CA VAL A 147 -7.11 15.63 -3.25
C VAL A 147 -5.95 16.33 -3.96
N LEU A 148 -6.02 17.66 -4.09
CA LEU A 148 -4.93 18.43 -4.69
C LEU A 148 -3.61 18.28 -3.91
N GLU A 149 -3.66 18.29 -2.57
CA GLU A 149 -2.49 18.03 -1.72
C GLU A 149 -1.91 16.63 -1.96
N LYS A 150 -2.75 15.59 -1.99
CA LYS A 150 -2.34 14.22 -2.34
C LYS A 150 -1.73 14.15 -3.73
N LEU A 151 -2.31 14.84 -4.71
CA LEU A 151 -1.80 14.88 -6.09
C LEU A 151 -0.44 15.58 -6.17
N VAL A 152 -0.19 16.61 -5.37
CA VAL A 152 1.14 17.25 -5.31
C VAL A 152 2.20 16.26 -4.83
N ALA A 153 1.92 15.51 -3.75
CA ALA A 153 2.82 14.47 -3.27
C ALA A 153 3.00 13.34 -4.30
N ALA A 154 1.90 12.82 -4.87
CA ALA A 154 1.93 11.75 -5.87
C ALA A 154 2.74 12.12 -7.13
N LYS A 155 2.72 13.40 -7.53
CA LYS A 155 3.46 13.89 -8.70
C LYS A 155 4.98 13.85 -8.52
N THR A 156 5.49 13.73 -7.30
CA THR A 156 6.93 13.59 -7.05
C THR A 156 7.50 12.24 -7.51
N TYR A 157 6.67 11.21 -7.61
CA TYR A 157 7.06 9.87 -8.09
C TYR A 157 7.15 9.82 -9.62
N GLU A 158 7.85 10.77 -10.24
CA GLU A 158 7.99 10.94 -11.69
C GLU A 158 8.36 9.64 -12.40
N SER A 159 9.27 8.88 -11.79
CA SER A 159 9.75 7.60 -12.32
C SER A 159 8.66 6.52 -12.38
N GLN A 160 7.57 6.66 -11.61
CA GLN A 160 6.42 5.74 -11.59
C GLN A 160 5.29 6.20 -12.51
N LEU A 161 5.07 7.52 -12.61
CA LEU A 161 3.92 8.09 -13.31
C LEU A 161 3.82 7.64 -14.76
N LYS A 162 4.93 7.53 -15.49
CA LYS A 162 4.89 7.11 -16.90
C LYS A 162 4.24 5.72 -17.05
N GLY A 163 4.64 4.77 -16.20
CA GLY A 163 4.08 3.42 -16.24
C GLY A 163 2.65 3.39 -15.74
N LEU A 164 2.37 4.09 -14.63
CA LEU A 164 1.03 4.11 -14.05
C LEU A 164 0.00 4.77 -14.98
N LEU A 165 0.35 5.90 -15.62
CA LEU A 165 -0.56 6.61 -16.53
C LEU A 165 -0.88 5.85 -17.82
N GLU A 166 -0.04 4.88 -18.21
CA GLU A 166 -0.33 3.99 -19.34
C GLU A 166 -1.51 3.06 -19.04
N TYR A 167 -1.61 2.58 -17.80
CA TYR A 167 -2.67 1.65 -17.36
C TYR A 167 -3.83 2.35 -16.64
N TYR A 168 -3.59 3.51 -16.04
CA TYR A 168 -4.51 4.29 -15.22
C TYR A 168 -4.49 5.76 -15.68
N PRO A 169 -5.11 6.09 -16.82
CA PRO A 169 -5.04 7.43 -17.40
C PRO A 169 -5.65 8.52 -16.49
N ALA A 170 -6.66 8.16 -15.70
CA ALA A 170 -7.33 9.03 -14.74
C ALA A 170 -6.61 9.14 -13.37
N LEU A 171 -5.40 8.57 -13.21
CA LEU A 171 -4.69 8.52 -11.93
C LEU A 171 -4.54 9.90 -11.27
N LEU A 172 -4.26 10.92 -12.08
CA LEU A 172 -3.97 12.28 -11.60
C LEU A 172 -5.17 13.25 -11.71
N GLU A 173 -6.36 12.74 -12.00
CA GLU A 173 -7.60 13.52 -12.02
C GLU A 173 -8.10 13.74 -10.58
N THR A 174 -8.77 14.87 -10.34
CA THR A 174 -9.26 15.26 -9.00
C THR A 174 -10.42 14.40 -8.51
N ASP A 175 -11.15 13.76 -9.42
CA ASP A 175 -12.17 12.75 -9.17
C ASP A 175 -11.63 11.31 -9.39
N GLY A 176 -10.32 11.18 -9.64
CA GLY A 176 -9.63 9.90 -9.82
C GLY A 176 -9.41 9.11 -8.52
N CYS A 177 -8.48 8.15 -8.55
CA CYS A 177 -8.29 7.21 -7.45
C CYS A 177 -7.97 7.85 -6.09
N PHE A 178 -7.35 9.04 -6.07
CA PHE A 178 -6.97 9.72 -4.83
C PHE A 178 -8.14 10.42 -4.11
N SER A 179 -9.32 10.51 -4.73
CA SER A 179 -10.52 11.15 -4.17
C SER A 179 -11.15 10.38 -3.00
N VAL A 180 -10.85 9.08 -2.90
CA VAL A 180 -11.38 8.21 -1.85
C VAL A 180 -10.25 7.38 -1.25
N GLU A 181 -10.34 7.10 0.05
CA GLU A 181 -9.59 6.04 0.70
C GLU A 181 -10.56 5.07 1.37
N VAL A 182 -10.23 3.77 1.31
CA VAL A 182 -10.95 2.74 2.06
C VAL A 182 -9.97 1.99 2.94
N THR A 183 -10.35 1.79 4.19
CA THR A 183 -9.54 1.10 5.19
C THR A 183 -10.37 0.07 5.98
N TRP A 184 -9.68 -0.94 6.50
CA TRP A 184 -10.26 -1.97 7.37
C TRP A 184 -9.43 -2.10 8.64
N LYS A 185 -10.06 -1.90 9.79
CA LYS A 185 -9.45 -2.26 11.06
C LYS A 185 -9.45 -3.77 11.24
N CYS A 186 -8.44 -4.28 11.92
CA CYS A 186 -8.23 -5.68 12.15
C CYS A 186 -8.42 -6.02 13.64
N GLU A 187 -9.10 -7.13 13.92
CA GLU A 187 -9.20 -7.76 15.24
C GLU A 187 -8.59 -9.17 15.17
N SER A 188 -7.85 -9.59 16.19
CA SER A 188 -7.41 -10.99 16.26
C SER A 188 -8.59 -11.89 16.63
N VAL A 189 -8.72 -13.02 15.94
CA VAL A 189 -9.64 -14.09 16.35
C VAL A 189 -8.90 -14.97 17.37
N GLU A 190 -9.54 -15.29 18.50
CA GLU A 190 -9.03 -16.23 19.51
C GLU A 190 -9.05 -17.68 19.01
#